data_AF-A0A2V8QMV2-F1
#
_entry.id   AF-A0A2V8QMV2-F1
#
_cell.length_a   1.000
_cell.length_b   1.000
_cell.length_c   1.000
_cell.angle_alpha   90.00
_cell.angle_beta   90.00
_cell.angle_gamma   90.00
#
_symmetry.space_group_name_H-M   'P 1'
#
loop_
_entity.id
_entity.type
_entity.pdbx_description
1 polymer ?
#
loop_
_entity_poly.entity_id
_entity_poly.type
_entity_poly.pdbx_seq_one_letter_code
_entity_poly.pdbx_strand_id
1 'polypeptide(L)'
;MNLEENRRVHLQTHLRGCGYEFVKDMRRPRGKRRVSTPAFGLCGYAALYCGDETDRAELADALCQLGGLDFSVYREGDGAAVVAGARGRACIRRALRGDSTFYAYEQRDGDPLGLSEAVRAMRGEGLLDESGFAADSAWLARTWRHDYPDALSNIYESVHAPRVRHTADVLVSMRDGHYFGSTPFSRYTRILATHGNALRPSSTAFLMSTHRTLPQYVRSTEARPLLRGPRADEMVSGPHGFASR
;
A
#
# COMPACT_ATOMS: atom_id res chain seq x y z
N MET A 1 -10.11 -16.20 4.46
CA MET A 1 -10.97 -15.10 4.97
C MET A 1 -11.59 -15.61 6.26
N ASN A 2 -11.13 -15.11 7.41
CA ASN A 2 -11.78 -15.42 8.69
C ASN A 2 -12.97 -14.46 8.81
N LEU A 3 -14.19 -15.00 8.78
CA LEU A 3 -15.43 -14.24 8.98
C LEU A 3 -15.65 -13.99 10.48
N GLU A 4 -14.73 -13.27 11.10
CA GLU A 4 -14.84 -12.83 12.48
C GLU A 4 -15.38 -11.40 12.54
N GLU A 5 -16.02 -11.04 13.66
CA GLU A 5 -16.52 -9.68 13.84
C GLU A 5 -15.36 -8.69 13.95
N ASN A 6 -15.33 -7.72 13.03
CA ASN A 6 -14.28 -6.72 13.00
C ASN A 6 -14.42 -5.75 14.18
N ARG A 7 -13.28 -5.35 14.73
CA ARG A 7 -13.16 -4.45 15.88
C ARG A 7 -12.79 -3.04 15.42
N ARG A 8 -13.42 -2.06 16.04
CA ARG A 8 -13.12 -0.66 15.75
C ARG A 8 -11.83 -0.24 16.44
N VAL A 9 -10.96 0.43 15.69
CA VAL A 9 -9.77 1.07 16.22
C VAL A 9 -10.12 2.46 16.76
N HIS A 10 -9.76 2.72 18.02
CA HIS A 10 -10.00 4.00 18.70
C HIS A 10 -8.93 5.06 18.40
N LEU A 11 -8.59 5.23 17.11
CA LEU A 11 -7.48 6.06 16.63
C LEU A 11 -7.53 7.50 17.15
N GLN A 12 -8.68 8.16 17.06
CA GLN A 12 -8.79 9.55 17.51
C GLN A 12 -8.63 9.69 19.03
N THR A 13 -9.16 8.74 19.81
CA THR A 13 -9.03 8.75 21.27
C THR A 13 -7.58 8.56 21.67
N HIS A 14 -6.90 7.60 21.05
CA HIS A 14 -5.48 7.33 21.27
C HIS A 14 -4.61 8.55 20.99
N LEU A 15 -4.74 9.14 19.79
CA LEU A 15 -3.93 10.29 19.41
C LEU A 15 -4.24 11.54 20.25
N ARG A 16 -5.49 11.76 20.71
CA ARG A 16 -5.76 12.81 21.70
C ARG A 16 -5.02 12.58 23.01
N GLY A 17 -4.91 11.32 23.46
CA GLY A 17 -4.09 10.94 24.61
C GLY A 17 -2.60 11.23 24.43
N CYS A 18 -2.11 11.18 23.18
CA CYS A 18 -0.74 11.58 22.80
C CYS A 18 -0.58 13.10 22.58
N GLY A 19 -1.62 13.91 22.84
CA GLY A 19 -1.56 15.36 22.73
C GLY A 19 -1.87 15.94 21.35
N TYR A 20 -2.41 15.15 20.41
CA TYR A 20 -2.86 15.64 19.11
C TYR A 20 -4.27 16.24 19.18
N GLU A 21 -4.49 17.34 18.45
CA GLU A 21 -5.78 18.01 18.38
C GLU A 21 -6.51 17.63 17.08
N PHE A 22 -7.71 17.04 17.18
CA PHE A 22 -8.51 16.74 15.99
C PHE A 22 -9.38 17.92 15.56
N VAL A 23 -9.10 18.45 14.37
CA VAL A 23 -9.82 19.60 13.79
C VAL A 23 -10.64 19.18 12.58
N LYS A 24 -11.74 19.92 12.33
CA LYS A 24 -12.57 19.74 11.12
C LYS A 24 -12.10 20.60 9.95
N ASP A 25 -11.32 21.64 10.23
CA ASP A 25 -10.85 22.63 9.26
C ASP A 25 -9.42 23.06 9.61
N MET A 26 -8.50 22.88 8.66
CA MET A 26 -7.08 23.20 8.81
C MET A 26 -6.74 24.69 8.58
N ARG A 27 -7.69 25.48 8.06
CA ARG A 27 -7.46 26.89 7.69
C ARG A 27 -7.27 27.84 8.88
N ARG A 28 -7.64 27.43 10.10
CA ARG A 28 -7.60 28.31 11.29
C ARG A 28 -6.28 28.15 12.04
N PRO A 29 -5.43 29.18 12.20
CA PRO A 29 -4.07 29.06 12.74
C PRO A 29 -4.02 28.95 14.27
N ARG A 30 -4.76 28.02 14.90
CA ARG A 30 -4.76 27.85 16.35
C ARG A 30 -4.75 26.38 16.71
N GLY A 31 -3.71 25.94 17.42
CA GLY A 31 -3.55 24.59 17.95
C GLY A 31 -2.08 24.16 17.96
N LYS A 32 -1.77 23.11 18.73
CA LYS A 32 -0.50 22.38 18.65
C LYS A 32 -0.81 21.00 18.09
N ARG A 33 0.01 20.50 17.16
CA ARG A 33 -0.09 19.14 16.60
C ARG A 33 -1.51 18.81 16.05
N ARG A 34 -2.05 19.65 15.17
CA ARG A 34 -3.40 19.46 14.62
C ARG A 34 -3.43 18.35 13.57
N VAL A 35 -4.46 17.52 13.67
CA VAL A 35 -4.71 16.42 12.74
C VAL A 35 -6.18 16.44 12.30
N SER A 36 -6.43 16.11 11.04
CA SER A 36 -7.77 15.83 10.53
C SER A 36 -7.80 14.42 9.97
N THR A 37 -8.86 13.68 10.25
CA THR A 37 -9.06 12.33 9.70
C THR A 37 -10.52 12.18 9.29
N PRO A 38 -10.83 12.32 7.99
CA PRO A 38 -12.17 12.09 7.51
C PRO A 38 -12.54 10.61 7.68
N ALA A 39 -13.73 10.34 8.22
CA ALA A 39 -14.28 9.00 8.29
C ALA A 39 -15.13 8.72 7.04
N PHE A 40 -14.48 8.30 5.94
CA PHE A 40 -15.12 8.05 4.65
C PHE A 40 -16.00 6.78 4.62
N GLY A 41 -15.89 5.91 5.63
CA GLY A 41 -16.59 4.63 5.73
C GLY A 41 -16.13 3.86 6.96
N LEU A 42 -16.39 2.55 6.99
CA LEU A 42 -15.80 1.62 7.98
C LEU A 42 -14.76 0.75 7.26
N CYS A 43 -13.52 1.25 7.18
CA CYS A 43 -12.48 0.71 6.29
C CYS A 43 -11.26 0.20 7.07
N GLY A 44 -10.50 -0.71 6.46
CA GLY A 44 -9.23 -1.21 6.99
C GLY A 44 -8.07 -0.22 6.90
N TYR A 45 -8.33 1.07 6.68
CA TYR A 45 -7.32 2.11 6.64
C TYR A 45 -7.86 3.43 7.20
N ALA A 46 -6.95 4.36 7.51
CA ALA A 46 -7.27 5.74 7.82
C ALA A 46 -6.33 6.71 7.09
N ALA A 47 -6.86 7.88 6.73
CA ALA A 47 -6.08 8.99 6.18
C ALA A 47 -5.98 10.09 7.23
N LEU A 48 -4.77 10.56 7.50
CA LEU A 48 -4.46 11.63 8.44
C LEU A 48 -3.84 12.79 7.68
N TYR A 49 -4.43 13.97 7.85
CA TYR A 49 -3.96 15.24 7.33
C TYR A 49 -3.41 16.06 8.50
N CYS A 50 -2.26 16.67 8.31
CA CYS A 50 -1.50 17.35 9.34
C CYS A 50 -1.57 18.87 9.15
N GLY A 51 -1.64 19.62 10.25
CA GLY A 51 -1.22 21.03 10.22
C GLY A 51 0.29 21.12 10.08
N ASP A 52 0.81 22.24 9.55
CA ASP A 52 2.24 22.46 9.31
C ASP A 52 3.10 22.26 10.57
N GLU A 53 2.52 22.47 11.76
CA GLU A 53 3.18 22.27 13.05
C GLU A 53 3.27 20.80 13.50
N THR A 54 2.70 19.87 12.75
CA THR A 54 2.60 18.45 13.13
C THR A 54 3.65 17.64 12.39
N ASP A 55 4.61 17.11 13.15
CA ASP A 55 5.61 16.21 12.62
C ASP A 55 4.98 14.84 12.28
N ARG A 56 5.19 14.39 11.04
CA ARG A 56 4.62 13.14 10.51
C ARG A 56 5.29 11.90 11.12
N ALA A 57 6.58 11.96 11.40
CA ALA A 57 7.31 10.86 12.01
C ALA A 57 6.90 10.67 13.48
N GLU A 58 6.77 11.77 14.23
CA GLU A 58 6.22 11.71 15.60
C GLU A 58 4.79 11.16 15.61
N LEU A 59 3.96 11.56 14.64
CA LEU A 59 2.59 11.04 14.49
C LEU A 59 2.59 9.55 14.17
N ALA A 60 3.46 9.10 13.26
CA ALA A 60 3.63 7.68 12.95
C ALA A 60 4.07 6.87 14.18
N ASP A 61 4.95 7.42 15.02
CA ASP A 61 5.42 6.76 16.25
C ASP A 61 4.36 6.65 17.32
N ALA A 62 3.56 7.70 17.49
CA ALA A 62 2.40 7.67 18.36
C ALA A 62 1.42 6.56 17.95
N LEU A 63 1.28 6.30 16.64
CA LEU A 63 0.41 5.24 16.11
C LEU A 63 0.96 3.83 16.30
N CYS A 64 2.28 3.62 16.38
CA CYS A 64 2.88 2.29 16.50
C CYS A 64 2.42 1.51 17.75
N GLN A 65 1.99 2.23 18.80
CA GLN A 65 1.52 1.64 20.06
C GLN A 65 0.02 1.26 20.04
N LEU A 66 -0.72 1.62 18.99
CA LEU A 66 -2.16 1.42 18.95
C LEU A 66 -2.52 0.01 18.47
N GLY A 67 -3.13 -0.77 19.36
CA GLY A 67 -3.67 -2.08 19.02
C GLY A 67 -4.64 -2.03 17.83
N GLY A 68 -4.48 -2.97 16.89
CA GLY A 68 -5.28 -3.06 15.68
C GLY A 68 -4.67 -2.36 14.46
N LEU A 69 -3.64 -1.55 14.63
CA LEU A 69 -2.83 -1.04 13.52
C LEU A 69 -1.81 -2.08 13.07
N ASP A 70 -1.55 -2.10 11.77
CA ASP A 70 -0.46 -2.85 11.20
C ASP A 70 0.78 -1.95 11.05
N PHE A 71 0.66 -0.92 10.21
CA PHE A 71 1.67 0.10 10.02
C PHE A 71 1.05 1.41 9.53
N SER A 72 1.84 2.48 9.58
CA SER A 72 1.57 3.77 8.96
C SER A 72 2.60 4.07 7.88
N VAL A 73 2.23 4.95 6.95
CA VAL A 73 3.04 5.35 5.80
C VAL A 73 3.02 6.87 5.70
N TYR A 74 4.18 7.49 5.52
CA TYR A 74 4.30 8.92 5.27
C TYR A 74 5.44 9.23 4.31
N ARG A 75 5.46 10.45 3.76
CA ARG A 75 6.52 10.92 2.87
C ARG A 75 7.57 11.71 3.63
N GLU A 76 8.84 11.39 3.36
CA GLU A 76 9.98 12.21 3.76
C GLU A 76 10.33 13.26 2.69
N GLY A 77 11.17 14.23 3.07
CA GLY A 77 11.54 15.37 2.22
C GLY A 77 12.32 15.00 0.96
N ASP A 78 13.00 13.84 0.96
CA ASP A 78 13.72 13.30 -0.20
C ASP A 78 12.82 12.50 -1.16
N GLY A 79 11.52 12.43 -0.88
CA GLY A 79 10.54 11.70 -1.68
C GLY A 79 10.47 10.21 -1.35
N ALA A 80 11.15 9.72 -0.32
CA ALA A 80 10.95 8.36 0.14
C ALA A 80 9.62 8.17 0.87
N ALA A 81 9.04 6.98 0.73
CA ALA A 81 7.90 6.54 1.54
C ALA A 81 8.41 5.76 2.75
N VAL A 82 8.18 6.28 3.95
CA VAL A 82 8.55 5.61 5.21
C VAL A 82 7.36 4.80 5.70
N VAL A 83 7.64 3.56 6.09
CA VAL A 83 6.70 2.64 6.70
C VAL A 83 7.10 2.44 8.15
N ALA A 84 6.21 2.73 9.09
CA ALA A 84 6.46 2.59 10.52
C ALA A 84 5.35 1.76 11.17
N GLY A 85 5.71 0.70 11.88
CA GLY A 85 4.77 -0.15 12.60
C GLY A 85 5.43 -0.85 13.79
N ALA A 86 4.68 -1.73 14.46
CA ALA A 86 5.16 -2.39 15.68
C ALA A 86 6.39 -3.31 15.45
N ARG A 87 6.64 -3.74 14.21
CA ARG A 87 7.81 -4.54 13.83
C ARG A 87 9.04 -3.70 13.42
N GLY A 88 8.93 -2.38 13.50
CA GLY A 88 9.99 -1.43 13.19
C GLY A 88 9.64 -0.45 12.07
N ARG A 89 10.67 0.16 11.50
CA ARG A 89 10.61 1.17 10.44
C ARG A 89 11.47 0.80 9.23
N ALA A 90 10.93 1.05 8.05
CA ALA A 90 11.64 0.91 6.79
C ALA A 90 11.30 2.04 5.82
N CYS A 91 12.12 2.17 4.78
CA CYS A 91 12.05 3.20 3.77
C CYS A 91 11.95 2.56 2.39
N ILE A 92 11.06 3.09 1.56
CA ILE A 92 10.87 2.69 0.17
C ILE A 92 11.29 3.86 -0.71
N ARG A 93 12.28 3.62 -1.57
CA ARG A 93 12.75 4.60 -2.55
C ARG A 93 12.39 4.14 -3.95
N ARG A 94 12.08 5.09 -4.83
CA ARG A 94 11.82 4.85 -6.25
C ARG A 94 12.87 5.57 -7.09
N ALA A 95 13.38 4.89 -8.11
CA ALA A 95 14.22 5.48 -9.15
C ALA A 95 13.61 5.21 -10.52
N LEU A 96 13.73 6.17 -11.43
CA LEU A 96 13.42 6.01 -12.84
C LEU A 96 14.72 5.91 -13.62
N ARG A 97 14.85 4.88 -14.46
CA ARG A 97 16.01 4.66 -15.34
C ARG A 97 15.47 4.44 -16.75
N GLY A 98 15.50 5.49 -17.57
CA GLY A 98 14.71 5.52 -18.81
C GLY A 98 13.22 5.35 -18.50
N ASP A 99 12.55 4.45 -19.22
CA ASP A 99 11.12 4.14 -19.03
C ASP A 99 10.87 3.08 -17.94
N SER A 100 11.92 2.61 -17.26
CA SER A 100 11.82 1.55 -16.26
C SER A 100 11.82 2.10 -14.84
N THR A 101 10.94 1.53 -14.02
CA THR A 101 10.84 1.85 -12.59
C THR A 101 11.64 0.84 -11.77
N PHE A 102 12.37 1.35 -10.79
CA PHE A 102 13.15 0.56 -9.84
C PHE A 102 12.77 0.96 -8.42
N TYR A 103 12.74 -0.02 -7.52
CA TYR A 103 12.48 0.20 -6.11
C TYR A 103 13.61 -0.35 -5.25
N ALA A 104 13.88 0.34 -4.15
CA ALA A 104 14.72 -0.13 -3.05
C ALA A 104 13.90 -0.18 -1.76
N TYR A 105 14.15 -1.22 -0.97
CA TYR A 105 13.59 -1.39 0.37
C TYR A 105 14.72 -1.42 1.38
N GLU A 106 14.72 -0.45 2.30
CA GLU A 106 15.76 -0.25 3.29
C GLU A 106 15.15 -0.29 4.70
N GLN A 107 15.56 -1.27 5.49
CA GLN A 107 15.19 -1.36 6.90
C GLN A 107 16.02 -0.36 7.70
N ARG A 108 15.37 0.48 8.51
CA ARG A 108 16.05 1.39 9.44
C ARG A 108 16.19 0.76 10.82
N ASP A 109 15.07 0.23 11.30
CA ASP A 109 14.99 -0.56 12.52
C ASP A 109 13.94 -1.65 12.29
N GLY A 110 14.27 -2.92 12.51
CA GLY A 110 13.33 -4.03 12.26
C GLY A 110 12.81 -4.14 10.81
N ASP A 111 11.67 -4.81 10.63
CA ASP A 111 11.12 -5.15 9.32
C ASP A 111 9.57 -5.05 9.35
N PRO A 112 9.01 -3.84 9.15
CA PRO A 112 7.57 -3.63 9.21
C PRO A 112 6.78 -4.39 8.14
N LEU A 113 7.42 -4.79 7.04
CA LEU A 113 6.78 -5.46 5.91
C LEU A 113 7.17 -6.94 5.77
N GLY A 114 8.05 -7.47 6.62
CA GLY A 114 8.52 -8.86 6.51
C GLY A 114 9.30 -9.17 5.24
N LEU A 115 9.92 -8.18 4.60
CA LEU A 115 10.57 -8.35 3.29
C LEU A 115 12.04 -8.79 3.37
N SER A 116 12.59 -9.02 4.56
CA SER A 116 13.99 -9.44 4.77
C SER A 116 14.39 -10.65 3.91
N GLU A 117 13.55 -11.68 3.86
CA GLU A 117 13.83 -12.90 3.11
C GLU A 117 13.82 -12.63 1.60
N ALA A 118 12.84 -11.86 1.12
CA ALA A 118 12.76 -11.43 -0.27
C ALA A 118 14.01 -10.65 -0.69
N VAL A 119 14.46 -9.69 0.13
CA VAL A 119 15.69 -8.91 -0.12
C VAL A 119 16.91 -9.82 -0.20
N ARG A 120 17.08 -10.75 0.75
CA ARG A 120 18.23 -11.67 0.77
C ARG A 120 18.26 -12.56 -0.48
N ALA A 121 17.11 -13.11 -0.87
CA ALA A 121 17.01 -13.97 -2.04
C ALA A 121 17.27 -13.18 -3.33
N MET A 122 16.66 -12.00 -3.50
CA MET A 122 16.91 -11.14 -4.66
C MET A 122 18.38 -10.69 -4.76
N ARG A 123 19.06 -10.48 -3.62
CA ARG A 123 20.50 -10.19 -3.59
C ARG A 123 21.32 -11.38 -4.04
N GLY A 124 21.02 -12.58 -3.54
CA GLY A 124 21.70 -13.82 -3.94
C GLY A 124 21.53 -14.15 -5.44
N GLU A 125 20.42 -13.72 -6.03
CA GLU A 125 20.13 -13.87 -7.46
C GLU A 125 20.70 -12.72 -8.33
N GLY A 126 21.37 -11.72 -7.73
CA GLY A 126 21.93 -10.57 -8.46
C GLY A 126 20.87 -9.62 -9.03
N LEU A 127 19.64 -9.63 -8.51
CA LEU A 127 18.56 -8.77 -8.97
C LEU A 127 18.58 -7.36 -8.35
N LEU A 128 19.31 -7.21 -7.24
CA LEU A 128 19.56 -5.93 -6.57
C LEU A 128 20.91 -5.38 -7.00
N ASP A 129 20.96 -4.11 -7.37
CA ASP A 129 22.22 -3.41 -7.60
C ASP A 129 22.92 -3.03 -6.28
N GLU A 130 24.11 -2.42 -6.40
CA GLU A 130 24.92 -1.99 -5.26
C GLU A 130 24.20 -1.00 -4.33
N SER A 131 23.29 -0.20 -4.88
CA SER A 131 22.45 0.75 -4.14
C SER A 131 21.18 0.09 -3.57
N GLY A 132 20.99 -1.21 -3.77
CA GLY A 132 19.82 -1.97 -3.28
C GLY A 132 18.56 -1.78 -4.12
N PHE A 133 18.66 -1.27 -5.35
CA PHE A 133 17.51 -1.16 -6.25
C PHE A 133 17.35 -2.42 -7.10
N ALA A 134 16.11 -2.85 -7.27
CA ALA A 134 15.73 -3.86 -8.26
C ALA A 134 14.59 -3.34 -9.13
N ALA A 135 14.46 -3.92 -10.33
CA ALA A 135 13.36 -3.61 -11.24
C ALA A 135 12.01 -3.87 -10.56
N ASP A 136 11.04 -3.00 -10.82
CA ASP A 136 9.68 -3.11 -10.29
C ASP A 136 9.03 -4.49 -10.60
N SER A 137 9.26 -5.03 -11.79
CA SER A 137 8.79 -6.36 -12.18
C SER A 137 9.40 -7.49 -11.34
N ALA A 138 10.66 -7.36 -10.92
CA ALA A 138 11.33 -8.34 -10.05
C ALA A 138 10.74 -8.32 -8.64
N TRP A 139 10.42 -7.13 -8.12
CA TRP A 139 9.70 -6.97 -6.86
C TRP A 139 8.30 -7.58 -6.91
N LEU A 140 7.53 -7.30 -7.97
CA LEU A 140 6.21 -7.91 -8.17
C LEU A 140 6.30 -9.44 -8.22
N ALA A 141 7.23 -9.98 -9.02
CA ALA A 141 7.44 -11.41 -9.14
C ALA A 141 7.79 -12.08 -7.80
N ARG A 142 8.54 -11.38 -6.93
CA ARG A 142 8.89 -11.87 -5.60
C ARG A 142 7.73 -11.79 -4.60
N THR A 143 6.91 -10.75 -4.69
CA THR A 143 5.98 -10.39 -3.61
C THR A 143 4.52 -10.64 -3.92
N TRP A 144 4.12 -11.05 -5.12
CA TRP A 144 2.69 -11.21 -5.46
C TRP A 144 1.92 -12.21 -4.56
N ARG A 145 2.60 -13.18 -3.94
CA ARG A 145 2.02 -14.11 -2.93
C ARG A 145 2.28 -13.71 -1.48
N HIS A 146 3.06 -12.66 -1.25
CA HIS A 146 3.41 -12.20 0.08
C HIS A 146 2.17 -11.73 0.85
N ASP A 147 2.27 -11.64 2.18
CA ASP A 147 1.22 -11.07 3.04
C ASP A 147 0.86 -9.63 2.63
N TYR A 148 1.82 -8.93 2.03
CA TYR A 148 1.68 -7.64 1.36
C TYR A 148 2.01 -7.78 -0.13
N PRO A 149 1.02 -8.08 -0.99
CA PRO A 149 1.25 -8.24 -2.42
C PRO A 149 1.76 -6.95 -3.04
N ASP A 150 2.82 -7.03 -3.84
CA ASP A 150 3.37 -5.88 -4.58
C ASP A 150 3.66 -4.67 -3.69
N ALA A 151 4.17 -4.95 -2.47
CA ALA A 151 4.20 -4.01 -1.36
C ALA A 151 4.86 -2.67 -1.72
N LEU A 152 6.00 -2.69 -2.42
CA LEU A 152 6.75 -1.47 -2.70
C LEU A 152 5.99 -0.52 -3.61
N SER A 153 5.49 -1.03 -4.73
CA SER A 153 4.69 -0.23 -5.67
C SER A 153 3.40 0.26 -5.00
N ASN A 154 2.65 -0.62 -4.32
CA ASN A 154 1.40 -0.25 -3.67
C ASN A 154 1.58 0.82 -2.59
N ILE A 155 2.57 0.66 -1.71
CA ILE A 155 2.81 1.60 -0.60
C ILE A 155 3.37 2.91 -1.13
N TYR A 156 4.37 2.88 -2.00
CA TYR A 156 4.96 4.09 -2.57
C TYR A 156 3.91 4.90 -3.33
N GLU A 157 3.18 4.26 -4.24
CA GLU A 157 2.14 4.94 -5.02
C GLU A 157 0.95 5.40 -4.17
N SER A 158 0.71 4.81 -2.99
CA SER A 158 -0.37 5.28 -2.09
C SER A 158 -0.17 6.73 -1.61
N VAL A 159 1.08 7.17 -1.50
CA VAL A 159 1.43 8.53 -1.05
C VAL A 159 2.05 9.42 -2.16
N HIS A 160 2.40 8.83 -3.31
CA HIS A 160 2.98 9.58 -4.44
C HIS A 160 2.09 9.70 -5.67
N ALA A 161 1.15 8.77 -5.90
CA ALA A 161 0.32 8.80 -7.09
C ALA A 161 -0.76 9.90 -7.00
N PRO A 162 -1.05 10.62 -8.09
CA PRO A 162 -2.10 11.64 -8.13
C PRO A 162 -3.51 11.02 -8.23
N ARG A 163 -3.82 10.05 -7.37
CA ARG A 163 -5.13 9.35 -7.33
C ARG A 163 -6.21 10.17 -6.63
N VAL A 164 -5.80 11.10 -5.77
CA VAL A 164 -6.68 11.98 -5.00
C VAL A 164 -6.17 13.41 -5.05
N ARG A 165 -7.08 14.39 -4.94
CA ARG A 165 -6.72 15.82 -4.91
C ARG A 165 -5.83 16.19 -3.73
N HIS A 166 -6.09 15.57 -2.57
CA HIS A 166 -5.37 15.79 -1.33
C HIS A 166 -4.87 14.45 -0.78
N THR A 167 -3.62 14.13 -1.11
CA THR A 167 -2.96 12.94 -0.56
C THR A 167 -2.74 13.14 0.93
N ALA A 168 -2.98 12.10 1.73
CA ALA A 168 -2.79 12.18 3.18
C ALA A 168 -1.32 12.43 3.54
N ASP A 169 -1.09 13.09 4.66
CA ASP A 169 0.25 13.28 5.21
C ASP A 169 0.76 11.99 5.87
N VAL A 170 -0.14 11.26 6.53
CA VAL A 170 0.09 9.91 7.05
C VAL A 170 -1.10 9.02 6.65
N LEU A 171 -0.81 7.91 5.99
CA LEU A 171 -1.77 6.83 5.75
C LEU A 171 -1.57 5.72 6.79
N VAL A 172 -2.64 5.08 7.21
CA VAL A 172 -2.60 4.00 8.21
C VAL A 172 -3.26 2.77 7.65
N SER A 173 -2.55 1.63 7.68
CA SER A 173 -3.09 0.31 7.41
C SER A 173 -3.45 -0.39 8.72
N MET A 174 -4.67 -0.90 8.82
CA MET A 174 -5.13 -1.69 9.97
C MET A 174 -4.80 -3.17 9.75
N ARG A 175 -4.71 -3.93 10.83
CA ARG A 175 -4.65 -5.40 10.75
C ARG A 175 -5.99 -5.95 10.24
N ASP A 176 -5.98 -7.19 9.76
CA ASP A 176 -7.21 -7.93 9.54
C ASP A 176 -8.04 -8.01 10.84
N GLY A 177 -9.35 -8.04 10.70
CA GLY A 177 -10.27 -7.97 11.84
C GLY A 177 -10.41 -6.58 12.45
N HIS A 178 -9.81 -5.53 11.87
CA HIS A 178 -9.89 -4.17 12.40
C HIS A 178 -10.36 -3.15 11.36
N TYR A 179 -11.00 -2.08 11.84
CA TYR A 179 -11.44 -0.98 10.98
C TYR A 179 -11.38 0.37 11.68
N PHE A 180 -11.31 1.42 10.88
CA PHE A 180 -11.53 2.81 11.30
C PHE A 180 -12.75 3.39 10.59
N GLY A 181 -13.47 4.29 11.28
CA GLY A 181 -14.66 4.90 10.72
C GLY A 181 -15.58 5.58 11.71
N SER A 182 -16.78 5.93 11.23
CA SER A 182 -17.82 6.67 11.95
C SER A 182 -18.36 5.92 13.17
N THR A 183 -18.29 6.55 14.37
CA THR A 183 -18.81 5.96 15.63
C THR A 183 -20.31 5.66 15.56
N PRO A 184 -21.18 6.61 15.14
CA PRO A 184 -22.61 6.33 15.09
C PRO A 184 -22.93 5.15 14.19
N PHE A 185 -22.31 5.08 13.00
CA PHE A 185 -22.58 4.00 12.04
C PHE A 185 -22.15 2.62 12.56
N SER A 186 -21.02 2.55 13.28
CA SER A 186 -20.57 1.31 13.92
C SER A 186 -21.51 0.76 15.00
N ARG A 187 -22.43 1.56 15.55
CA ARG A 187 -23.39 1.09 16.56
C ARG A 187 -24.60 0.37 15.96
N TYR A 188 -24.88 0.61 14.68
CA TYR A 188 -26.05 0.05 13.98
C TYR A 188 -25.67 -1.07 13.00
N THR A 189 -24.38 -1.39 12.88
CA THR A 189 -23.89 -2.38 11.91
C THR A 189 -22.86 -3.29 12.55
N ARG A 190 -22.96 -4.59 12.27
CA ARG A 190 -21.91 -5.57 12.59
C ARG A 190 -21.10 -5.81 11.33
N ILE A 191 -19.81 -5.50 11.38
CA ILE A 191 -18.92 -5.70 10.23
C ILE A 191 -18.27 -7.07 10.35
N LEU A 192 -18.53 -7.94 9.38
CA LEU A 192 -17.85 -9.23 9.25
C LEU A 192 -16.64 -9.18 8.32
N ALA A 193 -16.59 -8.18 7.43
CA ALA A 193 -15.48 -7.96 6.53
C ALA A 193 -15.42 -6.49 6.11
N THR A 194 -14.21 -5.98 5.92
CA THR A 194 -13.94 -4.71 5.26
C THR A 194 -12.70 -4.84 4.39
N HIS A 195 -12.45 -3.84 3.55
CA HIS A 195 -11.29 -3.79 2.67
C HIS A 195 -10.45 -2.53 2.96
N GLY A 196 -9.34 -2.43 2.25
CA GLY A 196 -8.52 -1.22 2.19
C GLY A 196 -7.26 -1.24 3.06
N ASN A 197 -7.06 -2.28 3.87
CA ASN A 197 -5.73 -2.52 4.45
C ASN A 197 -4.76 -3.08 3.37
N ALA A 198 -3.47 -3.08 3.67
CA ALA A 198 -2.43 -3.53 2.75
C ALA A 198 -2.28 -5.07 2.68
N LEU A 199 -3.03 -5.81 3.50
CA LEU A 199 -2.88 -7.27 3.57
C LEU A 199 -3.48 -7.93 2.34
N ARG A 200 -2.95 -9.11 2.03
CA ARG A 200 -3.32 -9.91 0.86
C ARG A 200 -4.83 -10.10 0.68
N PRO A 201 -5.63 -10.43 1.71
CA PRO A 201 -7.08 -10.59 1.56
C PRO A 201 -7.80 -9.33 1.06
N SER A 202 -7.27 -8.14 1.34
CA SER A 202 -7.82 -6.85 0.89
C SER A 202 -7.23 -6.34 -0.42
N SER A 203 -6.14 -6.94 -0.90
CA SER A 203 -5.32 -6.41 -2.00
C SER A 203 -5.41 -7.24 -3.28
N THR A 204 -5.84 -8.49 -3.19
CA THR A 204 -5.92 -9.40 -4.34
C THR A 204 -7.34 -9.51 -4.90
N ALA A 205 -7.45 -9.54 -6.22
CA ALA A 205 -8.65 -9.92 -6.96
C ALA A 205 -8.29 -11.03 -7.96
N PHE A 206 -9.29 -11.58 -8.65
CA PHE A 206 -9.09 -12.55 -9.71
C PHE A 206 -9.40 -11.92 -11.08
N LEU A 207 -8.60 -12.29 -12.08
CA LEU A 207 -8.85 -12.00 -13.49
C LEU A 207 -8.97 -13.35 -14.21
N MET A 208 -10.08 -13.56 -14.90
CA MET A 208 -10.39 -14.83 -15.56
C MET A 208 -10.73 -14.60 -17.03
N SER A 209 -10.36 -15.55 -17.89
CA SER A 209 -10.74 -15.56 -19.29
C SER A 209 -10.97 -16.99 -19.77
N THR A 210 -11.99 -17.17 -20.60
CA THR A 210 -12.24 -18.40 -21.39
C THR A 210 -11.67 -18.32 -22.80
N HIS A 211 -11.10 -17.17 -23.20
CA HIS A 211 -10.71 -16.87 -24.59
C HIS A 211 -9.20 -16.74 -24.79
N ARG A 212 -8.42 -16.69 -23.70
CA ARG A 212 -6.96 -16.56 -23.75
C ARG A 212 -6.32 -16.98 -22.43
N THR A 213 -5.07 -17.39 -22.53
CA THR A 213 -4.19 -17.54 -21.37
C THR A 213 -3.82 -16.17 -20.83
N LEU A 214 -3.95 -15.99 -19.52
CA LEU A 214 -3.56 -14.78 -18.81
C LEU A 214 -2.27 -15.03 -18.02
N PRO A 215 -1.46 -13.98 -17.74
CA PRO A 215 -0.32 -14.10 -16.84
C PRO A 215 -0.74 -14.60 -15.44
N GLN A 216 0.18 -15.24 -14.73
CA GLN A 216 -0.07 -15.77 -13.38
C GLN A 216 -0.47 -14.68 -12.37
N TYR A 217 0.07 -13.47 -12.54
CA TYR A 217 -0.24 -12.29 -11.74
C TYR A 217 -0.20 -11.05 -12.64
N VAL A 218 -1.02 -10.05 -12.30
CA VAL A 218 -1.13 -8.80 -13.05
C VAL A 218 -1.60 -7.70 -12.11
N ARG A 219 -1.14 -6.46 -12.30
CA ARG A 219 -1.70 -5.31 -11.58
C ARG A 219 -3.03 -4.88 -12.18
N SER A 220 -3.89 -4.29 -11.35
CA SER A 220 -5.19 -3.76 -11.83
C SER A 220 -5.04 -2.71 -12.94
N THR A 221 -3.97 -1.92 -12.91
CA THR A 221 -3.64 -0.92 -13.94
C THR A 221 -3.24 -1.54 -15.28
N GLU A 222 -2.80 -2.78 -15.28
CA GLU A 222 -2.34 -3.54 -16.46
C GLU A 222 -3.42 -4.47 -17.02
N ALA A 223 -4.55 -4.62 -16.30
CA ALA A 223 -5.61 -5.55 -16.68
C ALA A 223 -6.34 -5.15 -17.98
N ARG A 224 -6.53 -3.84 -18.22
CA ARG A 224 -7.32 -3.35 -19.35
C ARG A 224 -6.74 -3.75 -20.73
N PRO A 225 -5.42 -3.59 -21.01
CA PRO A 225 -4.82 -4.10 -22.24
C PRO A 225 -5.00 -5.61 -22.44
N LEU A 226 -4.86 -6.41 -21.37
CA LEU A 226 -4.98 -7.87 -21.45
C LEU A 226 -6.40 -8.33 -21.82
N LEU A 227 -7.41 -7.58 -21.39
CA LEU A 227 -8.81 -7.82 -21.75
C LEU A 227 -9.16 -7.37 -23.18
N ARG A 228 -8.35 -6.49 -23.79
CA ARG A 228 -8.62 -5.89 -25.11
C ARG A 228 -7.73 -6.40 -26.25
N GLY A 229 -6.64 -7.14 -25.97
CA GLY A 229 -5.73 -7.63 -27.01
C GLY A 229 -6.37 -8.62 -28.00
N PRO A 230 -5.76 -8.88 -29.17
CA PRO A 230 -6.22 -9.90 -30.12
C PRO A 230 -6.21 -11.30 -29.50
N ARG A 231 -6.97 -12.26 -30.07
CA ARG A 231 -6.98 -13.64 -29.59
C ARG A 231 -5.61 -14.29 -29.83
N ALA A 232 -5.20 -15.24 -28.97
CA ALA A 232 -3.95 -15.98 -29.18
C ALA A 232 -3.93 -16.67 -30.56
N ASP A 233 -5.11 -17.06 -31.06
CA ASP A 233 -5.30 -17.69 -32.38
C ASP A 233 -5.07 -16.73 -33.56
N GLU A 234 -5.04 -15.42 -33.33
CA GLU A 234 -4.80 -14.41 -34.37
C GLU A 234 -3.31 -14.07 -34.56
N MET A 235 -2.41 -14.63 -33.73
CA MET A 235 -0.95 -14.47 -33.89
C MET A 235 -0.30 -15.54 -34.79
N VAL A 236 -1.06 -16.55 -35.26
CA VAL A 236 -0.60 -17.56 -36.23
C VAL A 236 -1.10 -17.21 -37.64
N SER A 237 -0.58 -16.15 -38.22
CA SER A 237 -0.63 -15.95 -39.68
C SER A 237 0.55 -15.09 -40.16
N GLY A 238 1.76 -15.59 -39.90
CA GLY A 238 2.94 -15.23 -40.69
C GLY A 238 3.03 -16.14 -41.93
N PRO A 239 3.44 -15.63 -43.10
CA PRO A 239 3.28 -16.34 -44.36
C PRO A 239 4.34 -17.44 -44.51
N HIS A 240 3.95 -18.71 -44.38
CA HIS A 240 4.70 -19.80 -44.96
C HIS A 240 4.43 -19.85 -46.46
N GLY A 241 5.22 -19.08 -47.22
CA GLY A 241 5.46 -19.37 -48.62
C GLY A 241 6.28 -20.66 -48.72
N PHE A 242 5.63 -21.76 -49.10
CA PHE A 242 6.31 -22.89 -49.71
C PHE A 242 5.77 -23.03 -51.14
N ALA A 243 6.60 -22.61 -52.09
CA ALA A 243 6.40 -22.90 -53.50
C ALA A 243 6.73 -24.38 -53.73
N SER A 244 5.77 -25.14 -54.25
CA SER A 244 6.00 -26.46 -54.83
C SER A 244 6.42 -26.31 -56.30
N ARG A 245 7.52 -26.98 -56.64
CA ARG A 245 7.74 -27.62 -57.94
C ARG A 245 7.94 -29.10 -57.69
#